data_AF-A0A3D5KPC6-F1
#
_entry.id   AF-A0A3D5KPC6-F1
#
_cell.length_a   1.000
_cell.length_b   1.000
_cell.length_c   1.000
_cell.angle_alpha   90.00
_cell.angle_beta   90.00
_cell.angle_gamma   90.00
#
_symmetry.space_group_name_H-M   'P 1'
#
loop_
_entity.id
_entity.type
_entity.pdbx_description
1 polymer ?
#
loop_
_entity_poly.entity_id
_entity_poly.type
_entity_poly.pdbx_seq_one_letter_code
_entity_poly.pdbx_strand_id
1 'polypeptide(L)' 'MEGTRKRSLAKTILWRVICIVVSIVTTFAFTGKWDLAVAVGTVYNVITMILYYFHERFWNRIKWGCKPI' A
#
# COMPACT_ATOMS: atom_id res chain seq x y z
N MET A 1 22.65 9.40 14.66
CA MET A 1 22.01 8.49 13.68
C MET A 1 20.92 7.62 14.32
N GLU A 2 19.93 8.26 14.98
CA GLU A 2 18.82 7.54 15.64
C GLU A 2 17.43 8.08 15.27
N GLY A 3 17.36 9.26 14.62
CA GLY A 3 16.10 9.91 14.22
C GLY A 3 15.51 9.44 12.89
N THR A 4 16.30 8.85 11.99
CA THR A 4 15.86 8.47 10.62
C THR A 4 15.09 7.15 10.58
N ARG A 5 15.49 6.14 11.36
CA ARG A 5 14.80 4.84 11.41
C ARG A 5 13.40 4.92 12.04
N LYS A 6 13.27 5.70 13.12
CA LYS A 6 11.98 5.92 13.81
C LYS A 6 10.99 6.69 12.92
N ARG A 7 11.45 7.70 12.16
CA ARG A 7 10.62 8.43 11.19
C ARG A 7 10.15 7.55 10.02
N SER A 8 11.01 6.71 9.45
CA SER A 8 10.59 5.79 8.37
C SER A 8 9.57 4.75 8.85
N LEU A 9 9.75 4.19 10.06
CA LEU A 9 8.78 3.27 10.65
C LEU A 9 7.43 3.95 10.89
N ALA A 10 7.43 5.15 11.47
CA ALA A 10 6.20 5.92 11.67
C ALA A 10 5.49 6.22 10.34
N LYS A 11 6.24 6.56 9.29
CA LYS A 11 5.69 6.83 7.96
C LYS A 11 5.06 5.58 7.33
N THR A 12 5.70 4.42 7.47
CA THR A 12 5.17 3.13 7.00
C THR A 12 3.92 2.72 7.75
N ILE A 13 3.89 2.92 9.07
CA ILE A 13 2.71 2.62 9.90
C ILE A 13 1.56 3.55 9.52
N LEU A 14 1.82 4.86 9.38
CA LEU A 14 0.81 5.83 8.98
C LEU A 14 0.21 5.48 7.60
N TRP A 15 1.06 5.10 6.64
CA TRP A 15 0.62 4.67 5.33
C TRP A 15 -0.25 3.41 5.38
N ARG A 16 0.14 2.40 6.18
CA ARG A 16 -0.68 1.18 6.37
C ARG A 16 -2.04 1.48 6.99
N VAL A 17 -2.10 2.36 7.99
CA VAL A 17 -3.35 2.75 8.63
C VAL A 17 -4.27 3.44 7.61
N ILE A 18 -3.75 4.36 6.80
CA ILE A 18 -4.52 5.03 5.76
C ILE A 18 -5.07 4.04 4.73
N CYS A 19 -4.24 3.10 4.24
CA CYS A 19 -4.67 2.09 3.27
C CYS A 19 -5.79 1.19 3.83
N ILE A 20 -5.69 0.78 5.10
CA ILE A 20 -6.72 -0.05 5.75
C ILE A 20 -8.03 0.74 5.88
N VAL A 21 -7.95 1.99 6.36
CA VAL A 21 -9.14 2.85 6.53
C VAL A 21 -9.82 3.12 5.18
N VAL A 22 -9.06 3.48 4.15
CA VAL A 22 -9.59 3.72 2.80
C VAL A 22 -10.28 2.48 2.23
N SER A 23 -9.69 1.29 2.41
CA SER A 23 -10.26 0.04 1.89
C SER A 23 -11.58 -0.32 2.59
N ILE A 24 -11.64 -0.19 3.92
CA ILE A 24 -12.85 -0.47 4.70
C ILE A 24 -13.94 0.55 4.37
N VAL A 25 -13.61 1.86 4.37
CA VAL A 25 -14.58 2.93 4.11
C VAL A 25 -15.12 2.84 2.68
N THR A 26 -14.26 2.61 1.69
CA THR A 26 -14.68 2.48 0.28
C THR A 26 -15.61 1.29 0.10
N THR A 27 -15.27 0.13 0.67
CA THR A 27 -16.12 -1.06 0.50
C THR A 27 -17.45 -0.91 1.23
N PHE A 28 -17.42 -0.36 2.44
CA PHE A 28 -18.62 -0.11 3.22
C PHE A 28 -19.54 0.89 2.53
N ALA A 29 -18.99 1.99 2.01
CA ALA A 29 -19.76 3.01 1.29
C ALA A 29 -20.42 2.47 0.01
N PHE A 30 -19.78 1.54 -0.69
CA PHE A 30 -20.35 0.94 -1.90
C PHE A 30 -21.39 -0.15 -1.61
N THR A 31 -21.24 -0.90 -0.52
CA THR A 31 -21.98 -2.15 -0.35
C THR A 31 -22.97 -2.15 0.81
N GLY A 32 -22.72 -1.35 1.86
CA GLY A 32 -23.53 -1.31 3.08
C GLY A 32 -23.59 -2.62 3.88
N LYS A 33 -22.85 -3.67 3.47
CA LYS A 33 -22.81 -5.00 4.10
C LYS A 33 -21.41 -5.33 4.58
N TRP A 34 -21.31 -5.77 5.83
CA TRP A 34 -20.04 -6.10 6.49
C TRP A 34 -19.32 -7.30 5.88
N ASP A 35 -20.04 -8.33 5.42
CA ASP A 35 -19.46 -9.51 4.75
C ASP A 35 -18.61 -9.14 3.52
N LEU A 36 -19.16 -8.28 2.67
CA LEU A 36 -18.47 -7.79 1.48
C LEU A 36 -17.31 -6.86 1.83
N ALA A 37 -17.44 -6.05 2.89
CA ALA A 37 -16.35 -5.22 3.40
C ALA A 37 -15.10 -6.03 3.77
N VAL A 38 -15.29 -7.16 4.45
CA VAL A 38 -14.19 -8.06 4.83
C VAL A 38 -13.61 -8.78 3.61
N ALA A 39 -14.47 -9.28 2.72
CA ALA A 39 -14.02 -9.97 1.50
C ALA A 39 -13.20 -9.05 0.60
N VAL A 40 -13.70 -7.85 0.29
CA VAL A 40 -12.99 -6.87 -0.54
C VAL A 40 -11.75 -6.35 0.16
N GLY A 41 -11.79 -6.08 1.48
CA GLY A 41 -10.60 -5.68 2.23
C GLY A 41 -9.47 -6.71 2.13
N THR A 42 -9.82 -8.00 2.17
CA THR A 42 -8.87 -9.12 2.01
C THR A 42 -8.31 -9.16 0.58
N VAL A 43 -9.19 -9.11 -0.43
CA VAL A 43 -8.79 -9.11 -1.85
C VAL A 43 -7.94 -7.88 -2.19
N TYR A 44 -8.31 -6.70 -1.68
CA TYR A 44 -7.58 -5.45 -1.86
C TYR A 44 -6.16 -5.53 -1.28
N ASN A 45 -5.99 -6.12 -0.09
CA ASN A 45 -4.65 -6.35 0.47
C ASN A 45 -3.81 -7.27 -0.42
N VAL A 46 -4.39 -8.35 -0.94
CA VAL A 46 -3.69 -9.28 -1.86
C VAL A 46 -3.30 -8.57 -3.16
N ILE A 47 -4.24 -7.84 -3.78
CA ILE A 47 -3.98 -7.09 -5.01
C ILE A 47 -2.90 -6.04 -4.77
N THR A 48 -2.96 -5.30 -3.67
CA THR A 48 -1.97 -4.26 -3.36
C THR A 48 -0.58 -4.85 -3.14
N MET A 49 -0.48 -6.02 -2.52
CA MET A 49 0.79 -6.74 -2.34
C MET A 49 1.37 -7.20 -3.68
N ILE A 50 0.53 -7.76 -4.56
CA ILE A 50 0.91 -8.13 -5.92
C ILE A 50 1.34 -6.88 -6.71
N LEU A 51 0.53 -5.83 -6.69
CA LEU A 51 0.79 -4.58 -7.37
C LEU A 51 2.09 -3.93 -6.88
N TYR A 52 2.36 -3.96 -5.57
CA TYR A 52 3.62 -3.46 -5.01
C TYR A 52 4.81 -4.27 -5.50
N TYR A 53 4.72 -5.61 -5.51
CA TYR A 53 5.76 -6.47 -6.07
C TYR A 53 6.00 -6.19 -7.55
N PHE A 54 4.93 -6.06 -8.34
CA PHE A 54 5.03 -5.69 -9.75
C PHE A 54 5.57 -4.28 -9.93
N HIS A 55 5.16 -3.32 -9.11
CA HIS A 55 5.65 -1.95 -9.15
C HIS A 55 7.15 -1.92 -8.87
N GLU A 56 7.63 -2.57 -7.81
CA GLU A 56 9.06 -2.69 -7.51
C GLU A 56 9.82 -3.40 -8.63
N ARG A 57 9.25 -4.46 -9.20
CA ARG A 57 9.86 -5.18 -10.34
C ARG A 57 9.87 -4.36 -11.62
N PHE A 58 8.81 -3.61 -11.90
CA PHE A 58 8.66 -2.75 -13.07
C PHE A 58 9.58 -1.55 -12.95
N TRP A 59 9.69 -0.93 -11.77
CA TRP A 59 10.71 0.08 -11.47
C TRP A 59 12.13 -0.46 -11.56
N ASN A 60 12.39 -1.71 -11.17
CA ASN A 60 13.72 -2.31 -11.36
C ASN A 60 14.03 -2.58 -12.85
N ARG A 61 13.00 -2.72 -13.69
CA ARG A 61 13.13 -2.87 -15.16
C ARG A 61 13.22 -1.51 -15.85
N ILE A 62 12.60 -0.49 -15.30
CA ILE A 62 12.71 0.89 -15.73
C ILE A 62 13.92 1.52 -15.03
N LYS A 63 15.09 1.47 -15.67
CA LYS A 63 16.23 2.33 -15.33
C LYS A 63 15.88 3.80 -15.59
N TRP A 64 15.05 4.41 -14.76
CA TRP A 64 14.83 5.85 -14.80
C TRP A 64 15.94 6.52 -14.01
N GLY A 65 16.89 7.13 -14.72
CA GLY A 65 17.90 8.00 -14.12
C GLY A 65 19.33 7.48 -14.03
N CYS A 66 19.83 6.73 -15.03
CA CYS A 66 21.26 6.81 -15.31
C CYS A 66 21.60 8.23 -15.76
N LYS A 67 21.97 9.12 -14.84
CA LYS A 67 23.00 10.10 -15.14
C LYS A 67 24.32 9.53 -14.62
N PRO A 68 25.24 9.10 -15.50
CA PRO A 68 26.61 8.90 -15.09
C PRO A 68 27.18 10.27 -14.72
N ILE A 69 27.65 10.41 -13.48
CA ILE A 69 28.86 11.16 -13.07
C ILE A 69 29.26 10.69 -11.68
#